data_AF-A0A937QRY0-F1
#
_entry.id   AF-A0A937QRY0-F1
#
_cell.length_a   1.000
_cell.length_b   1.000
_cell.length_c   1.000
_cell.angle_alpha   90.00
_cell.angle_beta   90.00
_cell.angle_gamma   90.00
#
_symmetry.space_group_name_H-M   'P 1'
#
loop_
_entity.id
_entity.type
_entity.pdbx_description
1 polymer ?
#
loop_
_entity_poly.entity_id
_entity_poly.type
_entity_poly.pdbx_seq_one_letter_code
_entity_poly.pdbx_strand_id
1 'polypeptide(L)'
;MIEDKLLILRFKQGRHEALRQIYDKYKVELLRLAVVLVGDVNTAEDMVHDVFVKFARSAGRIKLTGSLKNYLVTSVVNRVRNHLRDSNRHRETNLDGAELVVSSERGPRQWAVLG
;
A
#
# COMPACT_ATOMS: atom_id res chain seq x y z
N MET A 1 -5.68 -1.25 26.08
CA MET A 1 -6.67 -1.70 27.10
C MET A 1 -6.45 -3.17 27.44
N ILE A 2 -6.97 -3.66 28.57
CA ILE A 2 -6.86 -5.09 28.98
C ILE A 2 -7.43 -6.01 27.89
N GLU A 3 -8.51 -5.59 27.24
CA GLU A 3 -9.16 -6.30 26.15
C GLU A 3 -8.21 -6.60 24.97
N ASP A 4 -7.47 -5.61 24.47
CA ASP A 4 -6.52 -5.81 23.36
C ASP A 4 -5.40 -6.78 23.72
N LYS A 5 -4.98 -6.78 25.00
CA LYS A 5 -3.98 -7.72 25.52
C LYS A 5 -4.53 -9.15 25.54
N LEU A 6 -5.81 -9.33 25.86
CA LEU A 6 -6.47 -10.64 25.81
C LEU A 6 -6.66 -11.14 24.38
N LEU A 7 -7.07 -10.25 23.47
CA LEU A 7 -7.21 -10.56 22.05
C LEU A 7 -5.88 -11.02 21.45
N ILE A 8 -4.78 -10.30 21.69
CA ILE A 8 -3.48 -10.72 21.17
C ILE A 8 -2.98 -12.01 21.81
N LEU A 9 -3.25 -12.24 23.11
CA LEU A 9 -2.88 -13.49 23.77
C LEU A 9 -3.57 -14.69 23.12
N ARG A 10 -4.90 -14.60 22.93
CA ARG A 10 -5.69 -15.65 22.28
C ARG A 10 -5.28 -15.85 20.82
N PHE A 11 -4.97 -14.76 20.12
CA PHE A 11 -4.46 -14.81 18.75
C PHE A 11 -3.14 -15.58 18.67
N LYS A 12 -2.20 -15.32 19.60
CA LYS A 12 -0.92 -16.05 19.67
C LYS A 12 -1.07 -17.53 19.98
N GLN A 13 -2.15 -17.92 20.65
CA GLN A 13 -2.50 -19.31 20.92
C GLN A 13 -3.17 -20.00 19.70
N GLY A 14 -3.28 -19.34 18.56
CA GLY A 14 -3.90 -19.91 17.35
C GLY A 14 -5.43 -19.94 17.40
N ARG A 15 -6.08 -19.22 18.33
CA ARG A 15 -7.54 -19.16 18.36
C ARG A 15 -8.04 -18.26 17.24
N HIS A 16 -8.62 -18.85 16.19
CA HIS A 16 -9.10 -18.14 15.01
C HIS A 16 -10.16 -17.06 15.34
N GLU A 17 -10.95 -17.26 16.39
CA GLU A 17 -11.92 -16.25 16.85
C GLU A 17 -11.27 -14.93 17.27
N ALA A 18 -10.05 -14.97 17.80
CA ALA A 18 -9.35 -13.76 18.20
C ALA A 18 -9.01 -12.89 16.97
N LEU A 19 -8.62 -13.50 15.86
CA LEU A 19 -8.39 -12.77 14.61
C LEU A 19 -9.67 -12.07 14.15
N ARG A 20 -10.81 -12.77 14.19
CA ARG A 20 -12.11 -12.19 13.81
C ARG A 20 -12.48 -11.01 14.71
N GLN A 21 -12.34 -11.15 16.02
CA GLN A 21 -12.63 -10.06 16.97
C GLN A 21 -11.72 -8.84 16.75
N ILE A 22 -10.43 -9.06 16.47
CA ILE A 22 -9.50 -7.98 16.13
C ILE A 22 -9.91 -7.31 14.81
N TYR A 23 -10.27 -8.09 13.79
CA TYR A 23 -10.74 -7.58 12.52
C TYR A 23 -11.98 -6.70 12.69
N ASP A 24 -13.03 -7.22 13.32
CA ASP A 24 -14.28 -6.49 13.51
C ASP A 24 -14.09 -5.21 14.34
N LYS A 25 -13.19 -5.25 15.33
CA LYS A 25 -12.89 -4.09 16.18
C LYS A 25 -12.20 -2.95 15.42
N TYR A 26 -11.25 -3.25 14.53
CA TYR A 26 -10.38 -2.24 13.93
C TYR A 26 -10.65 -1.95 12.45
N LYS A 27 -11.36 -2.82 11.72
CA LYS A 27 -11.53 -2.69 10.25
C LYS A 27 -12.05 -1.32 9.82
N VAL A 28 -13.06 -0.78 10.50
CA VAL A 28 -13.70 0.49 10.12
C VAL A 28 -12.75 1.66 10.31
N GLU A 29 -12.03 1.70 11.44
CA GLU A 29 -11.06 2.76 11.72
C GLU A 29 -9.87 2.71 10.74
N LEU A 30 -9.34 1.51 10.49
CA LEU A 30 -8.23 1.31 9.57
C LEU A 30 -8.60 1.62 8.12
N LEU A 31 -9.82 1.26 7.70
CA LEU A 31 -10.33 1.59 6.37
C LEU A 31 -10.47 3.09 6.18
N ARG A 32 -11.07 3.79 7.16
CA ARG A 32 -11.16 5.27 7.11
C ARG A 32 -9.78 5.91 7.00
N LEU A 33 -8.82 5.44 7.78
CA LEU A 33 -7.44 5.92 7.70
C LEU A 33 -6.83 5.66 6.31
N ALA A 34 -6.98 4.45 5.78
CA ALA A 34 -6.44 4.09 4.47
C ALA A 34 -7.06 4.94 3.35
N VAL A 35 -8.38 5.15 3.37
CA VAL A 35 -9.09 6.02 2.41
C VAL A 35 -8.55 7.44 2.43
N VAL A 36 -8.34 8.02 3.62
CA VAL A 36 -7.76 9.37 3.74
C VAL A 36 -6.34 9.45 3.16
N LEU A 37 -5.56 8.37 3.26
CA LEU A 37 -4.17 8.36 2.81
C LEU A 37 -4.00 8.05 1.32
N VAL A 38 -4.87 7.20 0.74
CA VAL A 38 -4.75 6.74 -0.65
C VAL A 38 -5.74 7.41 -1.61
N GLY A 39 -6.84 7.97 -1.10
CA GLY A 39 -7.86 8.67 -1.89
C GLY A 39 -8.82 7.78 -2.67
N ASP A 40 -8.64 6.46 -2.65
CA ASP A 40 -9.49 5.48 -3.33
C ASP A 40 -9.98 4.39 -2.37
N VAL A 41 -11.29 4.12 -2.38
CA VAL A 41 -11.93 3.22 -1.42
C VAL A 41 -11.57 1.76 -1.69
N ASN A 42 -11.58 1.35 -2.96
CA ASN A 42 -11.28 -0.04 -3.33
C ASN A 42 -9.82 -0.38 -2.99
N THR A 43 -8.90 0.50 -3.36
CA THR A 43 -7.48 0.37 -3.02
C THR A 43 -7.28 0.36 -1.50
N ALA A 44 -7.99 1.20 -0.75
CA ALA A 44 -7.92 1.22 0.70
C ALA A 44 -8.39 -0.11 1.33
N GLU A 45 -9.47 -0.69 0.80
CA GLU A 45 -10.00 -1.97 1.26
C GLU A 45 -9.00 -3.11 1.03
N ASP A 46 -8.41 -3.18 -0.17
CA ASP A 46 -7.36 -4.15 -0.51
C ASP A 46 -6.16 -4.04 0.43
N MET A 47 -5.72 -2.81 0.73
CA MET A 47 -4.60 -2.57 1.64
C MET A 47 -4.89 -3.02 3.07
N VAL A 48 -6.09 -2.75 3.58
CA VAL A 48 -6.50 -3.21 4.91
C VAL A 48 -6.58 -4.74 4.92
N HIS A 49 -7.13 -5.35 3.88
CA HIS A 49 -7.19 -6.80 3.75
C HIS A 49 -5.79 -7.42 3.78
N ASP A 50 -4.84 -6.89 3.00
CA ASP A 50 -3.44 -7.31 2.99
C ASP A 50 -2.78 -7.25 4.37
N VAL A 51 -3.06 -6.18 5.12
CA VAL A 51 -2.55 -6.02 6.48
C VAL A 51 -3.09 -7.12 7.39
N PHE A 52 -4.38 -7.43 7.31
CA PHE A 52 -4.97 -8.51 8.11
C PHE A 52 -4.52 -9.90 7.68
N VAL A 53 -4.31 -10.15 6.39
CA VAL A 53 -3.72 -11.42 5.90
C VAL A 53 -2.30 -11.58 6.42
N LYS A 54 -1.47 -10.53 6.34
CA LYS A 54 -0.11 -10.55 6.90
C LYS A 54 -0.12 -10.73 8.42
N PHE A 55 -1.03 -10.06 9.10
CA PHE A 55 -1.21 -10.18 10.54
C PHE A 55 -1.60 -11.62 10.92
N ALA A 56 -2.58 -12.22 10.25
CA ALA A 56 -3.00 -13.61 10.46
C ALA A 56 -1.84 -14.60 10.35
N ARG A 57 -0.98 -14.43 9.33
CA ARG A 57 0.23 -15.24 9.12
C ARG A 57 1.31 -15.06 10.21
N SER A 58 1.19 -14.02 11.03
CA SER A 58 2.16 -13.68 12.09
C SER A 58 1.84 -14.28 13.47
N ALA A 59 0.73 -15.02 13.62
CA ALA A 59 0.18 -15.48 14.90
C ALA A 59 1.21 -16.11 15.86
N GLY A 60 2.23 -16.84 15.36
CA GLY A 60 3.26 -17.45 16.20
C GLY A 60 4.53 -16.60 16.44
N ARG A 61 4.74 -15.50 15.72
CA ARG A 61 6.01 -14.75 15.72
C ARG A 61 5.88 -13.30 16.14
N ILE A 62 4.67 -12.79 16.25
CA ILE A 62 4.43 -11.37 16.49
C ILE A 62 4.93 -10.96 17.88
N LYS A 63 5.91 -10.05 17.89
CA LYS A 63 6.35 -9.30 19.07
C LYS A 63 5.74 -7.91 19.00
N LEU A 64 4.84 -7.61 19.93
CA LEU A 64 4.10 -6.36 19.94
C LEU A 64 4.84 -5.35 20.83
N THR A 65 5.56 -4.44 20.19
CA THR A 65 6.22 -3.30 20.84
C THR A 65 5.22 -2.15 20.89
N GLY A 66 4.29 -2.19 21.86
CA GLY A 66 3.25 -1.18 22.03
C GLY A 66 1.82 -1.76 22.04
N SER A 67 0.84 -0.97 21.61
CA SER A 67 -0.56 -1.38 21.53
C SER A 67 -0.87 -2.09 20.20
N LEU A 68 -1.84 -3.01 20.23
CA LEU A 68 -2.35 -3.69 19.03
C LEU A 68 -2.83 -2.67 17.98
N LYS A 69 -3.53 -1.63 18.44
CA LYS A 69 -3.95 -0.51 17.59
C LYS A 69 -2.77 0.14 16.87
N ASN A 70 -1.70 0.50 17.59
CA ASN A 70 -0.55 1.17 16.99
C ASN A 70 0.16 0.29 15.96
N TYR A 71 0.26 -1.02 16.24
CA TYR A 71 0.82 -1.98 15.29
C TYR A 71 0.00 -2.02 13.98
N LEU A 72 -1.33 -2.13 14.08
CA LEU A 72 -2.20 -2.21 12.91
C LEU A 72 -2.20 -0.90 12.11
N VAL A 73 -2.29 0.25 12.78
CA VAL A 73 -2.19 1.58 12.16
C VAL A 73 -0.87 1.72 11.41
N THR A 74 0.25 1.40 12.07
CA THR A 74 1.58 1.46 11.45
C THR A 74 1.69 0.55 10.24
N SER A 75 1.10 -0.65 10.31
CA SER A 75 1.08 -1.61 9.19
C SER A 75 0.31 -1.07 7.99
N VAL A 76 -0.85 -0.44 8.20
CA VAL A 76 -1.64 0.21 7.14
C VAL A 76 -0.87 1.37 6.52
N VAL A 77 -0.34 2.28 7.34
CA VAL A 77 0.41 3.44 6.84
C VAL A 77 1.63 2.97 6.02
N ASN A 78 2.34 1.94 6.47
CA ASN A 78 3.46 1.38 5.72
C ASN A 78 3.01 0.73 4.40
N ARG A 79 1.85 0.07 4.37
CA ARG A 79 1.28 -0.49 3.14
C ARG A 79 0.95 0.60 2.13
N VAL A 80 0.31 1.69 2.57
CA VAL A 80 0.00 2.85 1.73
C VAL A 80 1.28 3.49 1.19
N ARG A 81 2.27 3.76 2.05
CA ARG A 81 3.56 4.34 1.62
C ARG A 81 4.27 3.51 0.57
N ASN A 82 4.29 2.18 0.75
CA ASN A 82 4.90 1.28 -0.23
C ASN A 82 4.17 1.33 -1.57
N HIS A 83 2.84 1.33 -1.55
CA HIS A 83 2.04 1.45 -2.78
C HIS A 83 2.30 2.77 -3.52
N LEU A 84 2.28 3.90 -2.81
CA LEU A 84 2.56 5.21 -3.43
C LEU A 84 3.99 5.26 -4.02
N ARG A 85 4.96 4.69 -3.32
CA ARG A 85 6.36 4.59 -3.80
C ARG A 85 6.46 3.73 -5.06
N ASP A 86 5.79 2.59 -5.07
CA ASP A 86 5.79 1.69 -6.23
C ASP A 86 5.07 2.32 -7.42
N SER A 87 3.95 3.01 -7.20
CA SER A 87 3.23 3.76 -8.24
C SER A 87 4.09 4.88 -8.84
N ASN A 88 4.86 5.61 -8.02
CA ASN A 88 5.75 6.66 -8.53
C ASN A 88 6.91 6.09 -9.35
N ARG A 89 7.53 4.98 -8.91
CA ARG A 89 8.59 4.31 -9.67
C ARG A 89 8.11 3.84 -11.05
N HIS A 90 6.91 3.27 -11.14
CA HIS A 90 6.34 2.88 -12.43
C HIS A 90 6.05 4.09 -13.32
N ARG A 91 5.68 5.24 -12.76
CA ARG A 91 5.51 6.48 -13.54
C ARG A 91 6.83 6.97 -14.11
N GLU A 92 7.91 6.97 -13.31
CA GLU A 92 9.24 7.37 -13.75
C GLU A 92 9.77 6.46 -14.87
N THR A 93 9.64 5.13 -14.75
CA THR A 93 10.07 4.20 -15.81
C THR A 93 9.27 4.29 -17.11
N ASN A 94 8.05 4.84 -17.08
CA ASN A 94 7.25 5.06 -18.28
C ASN A 94 7.63 6.35 -19.04
N LEU A 95 8.35 7.28 -18.41
CA LEU A 95 8.78 8.54 -19.05
C LEU A 95 10.08 8.38 -19.86
N ASP A 96 10.86 7.32 -19.61
CA ASP A 96 12.04 6.97 -20.43
C ASP A 96 11.67 6.30 -21.78
N GLY A 97 10.39 5.96 -21.99
CA GLY A 97 9.89 5.30 -23.21
C GLY A 97 9.37 6.25 -24.29
N ALA A 98 9.45 7.57 -24.11
CA ALA A 98 8.83 8.56 -24.98
C ALA A 98 9.82 9.54 -25.66
N GLU A 99 11.10 9.21 -25.76
CA GLU A 99 12.06 9.94 -26.62
C GLU A 99 12.32 9.17 -27.92
N LEU A 100 11.45 9.36 -28.92
CA LEU A 100 11.80 9.27 -30.36
C LEU A 100 10.61 9.69 -31.25
N VAL A 101 10.03 10.87 -30.98
CA VAL A 101 9.37 11.60 -32.06
C VAL A 101 10.44 12.50 -32.67
N VAL A 102 11.21 11.96 -33.63
CA VAL A 102 12.02 12.79 -34.53
C VAL A 102 11.07 13.75 -35.20
N SER A 103 11.20 15.03 -34.87
CA SER A 103 10.58 16.12 -35.60
C SER A 103 11.13 16.08 -37.03
N SER A 104 10.34 15.56 -37.98
CA SER A 104 10.65 15.68 -39.40
C SER A 104 10.25 17.07 -39.91
N GLU A 105 10.88 18.11 -39.39
CA GLU A 105 10.89 19.40 -40.08
C GLU A 105 11.92 19.33 -41.22
N ARG A 106 11.43 18.96 -42.41
CA ARG A 106 12.16 19.20 -43.66
C ARG A 106 12.25 20.72 -43.87
N GLY A 107 13.38 21.31 -43.51
CA GLY A 107 13.70 22.69 -43.86
C GLY A 107 13.85 22.86 -45.39
N PRO A 108 13.19 23.83 -46.04
CA PRO A 108 13.17 23.96 -47.50
C PRO A 108 14.36 24.75 -48.07
N ARG A 109 15.61 24.41 -47.73
CA ARG A 109 16.79 25.17 -48.22
C ARG A 109 18.05 24.34 -48.43
N GLN A 110 18.07 23.39 -49.37
CA GLN A 110 19.34 22.86 -49.94
C GLN A 110 19.27 22.56 -51.46
N TRP A 111 18.34 23.15 -52.21
CA TRP A 111 18.20 22.94 -53.66
C TRP A 111 19.28 23.61 -54.54
N ALA A 112 20.38 24.11 -54.01
CA ALA A 112 21.33 24.89 -54.81
C ALA A 112 22.72 24.25 -54.87
N VAL A 113 22.82 23.07 -55.51
CA VAL A 113 24.03 22.70 -56.27
C VAL A 113 23.58 21.86 -57.46
N LEU A 114 23.25 22.50 -58.57
CA LEU A 114 23.35 21.98 -59.95
C LEU A 114 23.14 23.17 -60.90
N GLY A 115 24.20 23.60 -61.58
CA GLY A 115 24.20 24.69 -62.56
C GLY A 115 25.47 25.51 -62.51
#